data_AF-A0A819Z178-F1
#
_entry.id   AF-A0A819Z178-F1
#
_cell.length_a   1.000
_cell.length_b   1.000
_cell.length_c   1.000
_cell.angle_alpha   90.00
_cell.angle_beta   90.00
_cell.angle_gamma   90.00
#
_symmetry.space_group_name_H-M   'P 1'
#
loop_
_entity.id
_entity.type
_entity.pdbx_description
1 polymer ?
#
loop_
_entity_poly.entity_id
_entity_poly.type
_entity_poly.pdbx_seq_one_letter_code
_entity_poly.pdbx_strand_id
1 'polypeptide(L)'
;MDTSFIHSYPYKTLFLVNVDSSATSTNDSTIEFDDRLERALNNRGQYARLGSTGKFYCGGALDGLQCSCCNGKCGPTSGCNCSSCMLLDVQKRALSRGWLVNRDGASARCSRQETRTFYCGRKVMPNDGTSDGYCGPTNGPQCTACQKLNQQRSGRYNQIWTGM
;
A
#
# COMPACT_ATOMS: atom_id res chain seq x y z
N MET A 1 -33.87 -16.30 -4.14
CA MET A 1 -33.55 -14.88 -4.35
C MET A 1 -32.92 -14.38 -3.07
N ASP A 2 -31.73 -13.81 -3.20
CA ASP A 2 -31.00 -12.92 -2.29
C ASP A 2 -30.90 -13.22 -0.78
N THR A 3 -29.66 -13.44 -0.32
CA THR A 3 -29.27 -13.20 1.08
C THR A 3 -27.93 -12.48 1.09
N SER A 4 -27.98 -11.16 1.27
CA SER A 4 -26.82 -10.31 1.53
C SER A 4 -26.58 -10.24 3.05
N PHE A 5 -25.43 -10.73 3.50
CA PHE A 5 -24.95 -10.61 4.88
C PHE A 5 -24.09 -9.35 5.02
N ILE A 6 -24.61 -8.34 5.72
CA ILE A 6 -23.83 -7.17 6.15
C ILE A 6 -23.22 -7.49 7.52
N HIS A 7 -21.90 -7.58 7.59
CA HIS A 7 -21.18 -7.63 8.87
C HIS A 7 -21.01 -6.20 9.41
N SER A 8 -21.80 -5.89 10.44
CA SER A 8 -21.65 -4.70 11.28
C SER A 8 -20.56 -4.96 12.32
N TYR A 9 -19.55 -4.10 12.39
CA TYR A 9 -18.55 -4.11 13.47
C TYR A 9 -19.04 -3.22 14.63
N PRO A 10 -18.93 -3.66 15.90
CA PRO A 10 -19.49 -2.93 17.03
C PRO A 10 -18.54 -1.82 17.53
N TYR A 11 -19.07 -0.61 17.66
CA TYR A 11 -18.42 0.45 18.46
C TYR A 11 -18.70 0.21 19.94
N LYS A 12 -17.64 0.19 20.75
CA LYS A 12 -17.70 -0.10 22.20
C LYS A 12 -17.79 1.23 22.97
N THR A 13 -18.94 1.53 23.55
CA THR A 13 -19.14 2.66 24.47
C THR A 13 -18.43 2.38 25.80
N LEU A 14 -17.56 3.29 26.25
CA LEU A 14 -16.92 3.23 27.58
C LEU A 14 -17.38 4.42 28.43
N PHE A 15 -17.90 4.11 29.62
CA PHE A 15 -18.28 5.06 30.66
C PHE A 15 -17.03 5.62 31.35
N LEU A 16 -16.99 6.93 31.57
CA LEU A 16 -15.92 7.62 32.30
C LEU A 16 -16.24 7.64 33.80
N VAL A 17 -15.29 7.20 34.63
CA VAL A 17 -15.25 7.52 36.07
C VAL A 17 -14.33 8.74 36.27
N ASN A 18 -14.86 9.80 36.87
CA ASN A 18 -14.13 11.03 37.17
C ASN A 18 -13.13 10.81 38.31
N VAL A 19 -11.91 11.33 38.14
CA VAL A 19 -10.96 11.56 39.24
C VAL A 19 -10.55 13.04 39.15
N ASP A 20 -10.82 13.79 40.22
CA ASP A 20 -10.61 15.23 40.27
C ASP A 20 -9.13 15.64 40.35
N SER A 21 -8.74 16.47 39.38
CA SER A 21 -7.89 17.66 39.40
C SER A 21 -6.87 17.89 40.53
N SER A 22 -5.61 18.12 40.15
CA SER A 22 -4.77 19.20 40.71
C SER A 22 -3.67 19.61 39.71
N ALA A 23 -3.54 20.92 39.52
CA ALA A 23 -2.93 21.65 38.40
C ALA A 23 -1.42 21.46 38.18
N THR A 24 -0.96 21.66 36.92
CA THR A 24 -0.09 22.78 36.52
C THR A 24 -0.11 22.92 34.97
N SER A 25 -0.67 24.02 34.45
CA SER A 25 -0.50 24.47 33.06
C SER A 25 0.74 25.38 33.00
N THR A 26 1.54 25.43 31.94
CA THR A 26 1.18 26.14 30.70
C THR A 26 2.09 25.77 29.51
N ASN A 27 1.48 25.80 28.31
CA ASN A 27 2.02 25.84 26.95
C ASN A 27 2.26 24.49 26.23
N ASP A 28 1.19 23.69 26.12
CA ASP A 28 1.13 22.54 25.21
C ASP A 28 0.59 22.96 23.84
N SER A 29 1.48 23.05 22.86
CA SER A 29 1.16 23.34 21.46
C SER A 29 1.02 22.01 20.73
N THR A 30 -0.22 21.55 20.55
CA THR A 30 -0.72 20.67 19.48
C THR A 30 0.28 19.71 18.82
N ILE A 31 0.16 18.41 19.09
CA ILE A 31 0.57 17.39 18.12
C ILE A 31 -0.63 16.49 17.81
N GLU A 32 -1.14 16.62 16.59
CA GLU A 32 -2.16 15.76 16.00
C GLU A 32 -1.72 14.29 16.07
N PHE A 33 -2.57 13.43 16.61
CA PHE A 33 -2.37 11.99 16.59
C PHE A 33 -2.43 11.48 15.14
N ASP A 34 -1.28 11.03 14.60
CA ASP A 34 -1.20 10.39 13.29
C ASP A 34 -1.96 9.04 13.34
N ASP A 35 -3.20 9.04 12.86
CA ASP A 35 -4.13 7.91 12.78
C ASP A 35 -3.66 6.80 11.79
N ARG A 36 -2.41 6.86 11.31
CA ARG A 36 -1.72 5.80 10.54
C ARG A 36 -1.30 4.59 11.40
N LEU A 37 -1.91 4.39 12.56
CA LEU A 37 -1.60 3.31 13.49
C LEU A 37 -2.03 1.92 13.02
N GLU A 38 -2.57 1.76 11.79
CA GLU A 38 -2.93 0.43 11.30
C GLU A 38 -1.69 -0.47 11.25
N ARG A 39 -1.64 -1.36 12.24
CA ARG A 39 -0.63 -2.39 12.42
C ARG A 39 -1.28 -3.74 12.20
N ALA A 40 -0.76 -4.51 11.26
CA ALA A 40 -1.25 -5.85 10.95
C ALA A 40 -0.08 -6.83 10.79
N LEU A 41 -0.33 -8.12 11.07
CA LEU A 41 0.64 -9.17 10.79
C LEU A 41 0.63 -9.50 9.30
N ASN A 42 1.80 -9.56 8.67
CA ASN A 42 1.94 -10.14 7.35
C ASN A 42 2.03 -11.67 7.42
N ASN A 43 2.07 -12.35 6.27
CA ASN A 43 2.15 -13.82 6.23
C ASN A 43 3.46 -14.44 6.76
N ARG A 44 4.45 -13.61 7.14
CA ARG A 44 5.67 -14.04 7.86
C ARG A 44 5.56 -13.87 9.37
N GLY A 45 4.40 -13.48 9.89
CA GLY A 45 4.19 -13.18 11.31
C GLY A 45 4.89 -11.90 11.77
N GLN A 46 5.30 -11.01 10.85
CA GLN A 46 5.91 -9.74 11.20
C GLN A 46 4.86 -8.63 11.27
N TYR A 47 4.95 -7.77 12.27
CA TYR A 47 4.14 -6.55 12.30
C TYR A 47 4.56 -5.62 11.17
N ALA A 48 3.60 -5.26 10.32
CA ALA A 48 3.71 -4.24 9.32
C ALA A 48 2.85 -3.03 9.72
N ARG A 49 3.31 -1.83 9.39
CA ARG A 49 2.60 -0.56 9.60
C ARG A 49 2.26 0.08 8.27
N LEU A 50 1.12 0.76 8.21
CA LEU A 50 0.75 1.57 7.06
C LEU A 50 1.70 2.79 6.97
N GLY A 51 2.43 2.90 5.87
CA GLY A 51 3.31 4.04 5.60
C GLY A 51 2.57 5.21 4.96
N SER A 52 3.26 6.33 4.77
CA SER A 52 2.70 7.55 4.14
C SER A 52 2.20 7.35 2.71
N THR A 53 2.69 6.31 2.02
CA THR A 53 2.20 5.92 0.69
C THR A 53 0.87 5.14 0.77
N GLY A 54 0.39 4.76 1.94
CA GLY A 54 -0.77 3.86 2.09
C GLY A 54 -0.45 2.39 1.81
N LYS A 55 0.83 1.99 1.89
CA LYS A 55 1.27 0.59 1.83
C LYS A 55 1.74 0.09 3.18
N PHE A 56 1.65 -1.22 3.41
CA PHE A 56 2.22 -1.84 4.60
C PHE A 56 3.73 -2.05 4.51
N TYR A 57 4.46 -1.82 5.59
CA TYR A 57 5.92 -2.03 5.67
C TYR A 57 6.33 -2.62 7.01
N CYS A 58 7.20 -3.64 7.01
CA CYS A 58 7.65 -4.31 8.22
C CYS A 58 9.06 -3.89 8.70
N GLY A 59 9.78 -3.04 7.96
CA GLY A 59 11.16 -2.65 8.29
C GLY A 59 12.22 -3.73 8.06
N GLY A 60 11.83 -4.98 7.83
CA GLY A 60 12.74 -6.11 7.62
C GLY A 60 13.54 -6.04 6.32
N ALA A 61 14.45 -6.99 6.11
CA ALA A 61 15.14 -7.15 4.83
C ALA A 61 14.16 -7.51 3.71
N LEU A 62 14.39 -6.97 2.51
CA LEU A 62 13.64 -7.36 1.32
C LEU A 62 13.98 -8.80 0.92
N ASP A 63 12.96 -9.47 0.42
CA ASP A 63 13.04 -10.77 -0.24
C ASP A 63 13.17 -10.61 -1.77
N GLY A 64 13.60 -11.67 -2.43
CA GLY A 64 13.78 -11.71 -3.88
C GLY A 64 14.96 -10.87 -4.39
N LEU A 65 14.93 -10.55 -5.68
CA LEU A 65 16.02 -9.82 -6.35
C LEU A 65 16.24 -8.43 -5.75
N GLN A 66 17.50 -8.07 -5.51
CA GLN A 66 17.89 -6.72 -5.14
C GLN A 66 17.63 -5.77 -6.32
N CYS A 67 16.82 -4.73 -6.10
CA CYS A 67 16.74 -3.63 -7.06
C CYS A 67 17.77 -2.56 -6.69
N SER A 68 18.28 -1.85 -7.69
CA SER A 68 19.07 -0.63 -7.51
C SER A 68 18.24 0.56 -6.96
N CYS A 69 16.95 0.34 -6.74
CA CYS A 69 15.97 1.38 -6.43
C CYS A 69 15.72 1.62 -4.93
N CYS A 70 16.36 0.85 -4.05
CA CYS A 70 16.15 0.93 -2.60
C CYS A 70 17.37 0.40 -1.81
N ASN A 71 17.39 0.64 -0.50
CA ASN A 71 18.44 0.23 0.43
C ASN A 71 18.34 -1.23 0.91
N GLY A 72 17.52 -2.07 0.26
CA GLY A 72 17.34 -3.47 0.65
C GLY A 72 16.44 -3.70 1.88
N LYS A 73 15.81 -2.66 2.44
CA LYS A 73 14.85 -2.79 3.56
C LYS A 73 13.40 -2.57 3.11
N CYS A 74 12.46 -3.13 3.86
CA CYS A 74 11.03 -2.98 3.66
C CYS A 74 10.54 -1.67 4.28
N GLY A 75 10.36 -0.60 3.51
CA GLY A 75 10.00 0.71 4.07
C GLY A 75 9.58 1.77 3.04
N PRO A 76 8.86 2.83 3.44
CA PRO A 76 8.32 3.85 2.52
C PRO A 76 9.36 4.87 2.04
N THR A 77 10.39 5.18 2.84
CA THR A 77 11.32 6.29 2.56
C THR A 77 12.42 5.91 1.57
N SER A 78 13.10 4.80 1.84
CA SER A 78 14.26 4.33 1.06
C SER A 78 14.21 2.83 0.78
N GLY A 79 13.09 2.19 1.12
CA GLY A 79 12.84 0.76 0.94
C GLY A 79 11.87 0.46 -0.20
N CYS A 80 11.80 -0.82 -0.59
CA CYS A 80 10.63 -1.33 -1.30
C CYS A 80 9.65 -1.95 -0.31
N ASN A 81 8.53 -2.46 -0.78
CA ASN A 81 7.64 -3.32 0.00
C ASN A 81 8.07 -4.79 -0.22
N CYS A 82 8.24 -5.58 0.84
CA CYS A 82 8.57 -7.00 0.72
C CYS A 82 7.37 -7.81 0.19
N SER A 83 7.58 -9.05 -0.26
CA SER A 83 6.48 -9.88 -0.81
C SER A 83 5.36 -10.11 0.23
N SER A 84 5.71 -10.37 1.48
CA SER A 84 4.76 -10.55 2.57
C SER A 84 3.89 -9.32 2.83
N CYS A 85 4.48 -8.13 2.80
CA CYS A 85 3.71 -6.90 2.98
C CYS A 85 2.93 -6.53 1.71
N MET A 86 3.39 -6.90 0.51
CA MET A 86 2.60 -6.77 -0.73
C MET A 86 1.36 -7.65 -0.67
N LEU A 87 1.49 -8.89 -0.21
CA LEU A 87 0.36 -9.79 -0.04
C LEU A 87 -0.66 -9.21 0.95
N LEU A 88 -0.18 -8.64 2.06
CA LEU A 88 -1.02 -7.94 3.02
C LEU A 88 -1.76 -6.75 2.38
N ASP A 89 -1.08 -5.94 1.56
CA ASP A 89 -1.72 -4.85 0.80
C ASP A 89 -2.83 -5.38 -0.12
N VAL A 90 -2.57 -6.45 -0.87
CA VAL A 90 -3.55 -7.09 -1.77
C VAL A 90 -4.77 -7.59 -0.99
N GLN A 91 -4.55 -8.27 0.13
CA GLN A 91 -5.62 -8.82 0.97
C GLN A 91 -6.45 -7.72 1.63
N LYS A 92 -5.81 -6.71 2.24
CA LYS A 92 -6.49 -5.60 2.92
C LYS A 92 -7.32 -4.74 1.97
N ARG A 93 -6.93 -4.68 0.70
CA ARG A 93 -7.66 -3.97 -0.36
C ARG A 93 -8.62 -4.86 -1.15
N ALA A 94 -8.72 -6.15 -0.81
CA ALA A 94 -9.51 -7.15 -1.53
C ALA A 94 -9.26 -7.13 -3.06
N LEU A 95 -8.00 -6.98 -3.48
CA LEU A 95 -7.68 -6.87 -4.90
C LEU A 95 -7.76 -8.23 -5.58
N SER A 96 -8.36 -8.27 -6.77
CA SER A 96 -8.48 -9.50 -7.56
C SER A 96 -7.13 -9.97 -8.10
N ARG A 97 -7.08 -11.23 -8.56
CA ARG A 97 -5.93 -11.74 -9.34
C ARG A 97 -5.60 -10.76 -10.46
N GLY A 98 -4.33 -10.42 -10.53
CA GLY A 98 -3.83 -9.54 -11.57
C GLY A 98 -3.57 -8.09 -11.14
N TRP A 99 -3.82 -7.80 -9.87
CA TRP A 99 -3.59 -6.50 -9.25
C TRP A 99 -2.47 -6.56 -8.23
N LEU A 100 -1.67 -5.49 -8.17
CA LEU A 100 -0.67 -5.25 -7.13
C LEU A 100 -0.73 -3.76 -6.74
N VAL A 101 0.07 -3.35 -5.77
CA VAL A 101 0.12 -1.94 -5.34
C VAL A 101 1.50 -1.36 -5.65
N ASN A 102 1.56 -0.31 -6.47
CA ASN A 102 2.83 0.30 -6.86
C ASN A 102 3.48 1.12 -5.73
N ARG A 103 4.69 1.64 -5.91
CA ARG A 103 5.43 2.37 -4.85
C ARG A 103 4.71 3.60 -4.28
N ASP A 104 3.81 4.21 -5.03
CA ASP A 104 3.03 5.37 -4.58
C ASP A 104 1.76 4.96 -3.83
N GLY A 105 1.53 3.66 -3.65
CA GLY A 105 0.34 3.12 -2.97
C GLY A 105 -0.90 2.99 -3.85
N ALA A 106 -0.77 3.19 -5.16
CA ALA A 106 -1.88 3.02 -6.07
C ALA A 106 -2.04 1.55 -6.46
N SER A 107 -3.27 1.04 -6.39
CA SER A 107 -3.62 -0.24 -7.00
C SER A 107 -3.36 -0.15 -8.50
N ALA A 108 -2.62 -1.12 -9.02
CA ALA A 108 -2.19 -1.18 -10.40
C ALA A 108 -2.51 -2.56 -10.96
N ARG A 109 -3.10 -2.58 -12.14
CA ARG A 109 -3.50 -3.79 -12.85
C ARG A 109 -2.49 -4.10 -13.93
N CYS A 110 -2.13 -5.36 -14.08
CA CYS A 110 -1.38 -5.78 -15.28
C CYS A 110 -2.29 -5.71 -16.50
N SER A 111 -1.78 -5.17 -17.61
CA SER A 111 -2.49 -5.11 -18.87
C SER A 111 -2.82 -6.51 -19.38
N ARG A 112 -4.02 -6.65 -19.94
CA ARG A 112 -4.42 -7.86 -20.69
C ARG A 112 -3.77 -7.91 -22.07
N GLN A 113 -3.43 -6.76 -22.64
CA GLN A 113 -2.86 -6.62 -23.99
C GLN A 113 -1.33 -6.73 -23.96
N GLU A 114 -0.71 -6.09 -22.96
CA GLU A 114 0.74 -6.13 -22.74
C GLU A 114 1.02 -6.95 -21.48
N THR A 115 1.31 -8.24 -21.66
CA THR A 115 1.65 -9.08 -20.53
C THR A 115 2.86 -8.48 -19.79
N ARG A 116 2.78 -8.39 -18.46
CA ARG A 116 3.83 -7.89 -17.55
C ARG A 116 3.92 -6.36 -17.43
N THR A 117 3.05 -5.58 -18.07
CA THR A 117 3.00 -4.12 -17.90
C THR A 117 1.88 -3.71 -16.95
N PHE A 118 2.20 -3.04 -15.84
CA PHE A 118 1.21 -2.53 -14.88
C PHE A 118 0.75 -1.11 -15.17
N TYR A 119 -0.52 -0.82 -14.92
CA TYR A 119 -1.10 0.52 -15.08
C TYR A 119 -1.98 0.84 -13.87
N CYS A 120 -1.86 2.07 -13.34
CA CYS A 120 -2.64 2.50 -12.17
C CYS A 120 -3.83 3.40 -12.51
N GLY A 121 -3.97 3.83 -13.76
CA GLY A 121 -5.09 4.65 -14.23
C GLY A 121 -5.17 6.05 -13.62
N ARG A 122 -4.18 6.49 -12.83
CA ARG A 122 -4.14 7.83 -12.25
C ARG A 122 -3.58 8.85 -13.24
N LYS A 123 -4.02 10.11 -13.13
CA LYS A 123 -3.44 11.25 -13.84
C LYS A 123 -2.15 11.71 -13.14
N VAL A 124 -1.01 11.20 -13.62
CA VAL A 124 0.31 11.35 -12.95
C VAL A 124 1.38 11.96 -13.87
N MET A 125 1.02 12.26 -15.11
CA MET A 125 1.91 12.88 -16.09
C MET A 125 1.20 14.10 -16.73
N PRO A 126 0.70 15.07 -15.94
CA PRO A 126 -0.14 16.16 -16.46
C PRO A 126 0.58 17.09 -17.44
N ASN A 127 1.91 17.08 -17.44
CA ASN A 127 2.75 17.93 -18.28
C ASN A 127 3.33 17.17 -19.50
N ASP A 128 2.90 15.93 -19.74
CA ASP A 128 3.28 15.20 -20.93
C ASP A 128 2.44 15.65 -22.13
N GLY A 129 3.03 16.42 -23.03
CA GLY A 129 2.36 16.92 -24.24
C GLY A 129 2.09 15.84 -25.30
N THR A 130 2.50 14.59 -25.06
CA THR A 130 2.34 13.48 -26.00
C THR A 130 1.23 12.50 -25.61
N SER A 131 0.57 12.72 -24.46
CA SER A 131 -0.43 11.82 -23.91
C SER A 131 -1.58 12.54 -23.23
N ASP A 132 -2.59 11.79 -22.77
CA ASP A 132 -3.70 12.32 -21.96
C ASP A 132 -3.32 12.58 -20.47
N GLY A 133 -2.06 12.29 -20.11
CA GLY A 133 -1.50 12.44 -18.77
C GLY A 133 -1.88 11.33 -17.77
N TYR A 134 -2.62 10.29 -18.20
CA TYR A 134 -2.98 9.14 -17.39
C TYR A 134 -1.97 8.00 -17.52
N CYS A 135 -1.81 7.22 -16.46
CA CYS A 135 -1.05 5.98 -16.51
C CYS A 135 -1.94 4.83 -17.00
N GLY A 136 -1.97 4.58 -18.30
CA GLY A 136 -2.82 3.51 -18.85
C GLY A 136 -2.69 3.38 -20.36
N PRO A 137 -2.81 2.17 -20.92
CA PRO A 137 -2.46 1.89 -22.32
C PRO A 137 -3.35 2.60 -23.36
N THR A 138 -4.41 3.27 -22.93
CA THR A 138 -5.30 4.05 -23.79
C THR A 138 -4.84 5.51 -23.78
N ASN A 139 -3.92 5.85 -24.69
CA ASN A 139 -3.41 7.23 -24.87
C ASN A 139 -2.60 7.81 -23.69
N GLY A 140 -2.06 6.94 -22.83
CA GLY A 140 -1.20 7.30 -21.70
C GLY A 140 0.02 6.37 -21.56
N PRO A 141 1.24 6.86 -21.27
CA PRO A 141 2.37 5.98 -21.03
C PRO A 141 2.29 5.29 -19.66
N GLN A 142 3.22 4.38 -19.39
CA GLN A 142 3.38 3.81 -18.06
C GLN A 142 4.09 4.81 -17.14
N CYS A 143 3.53 5.13 -15.97
CA CYS A 143 4.20 5.99 -15.01
C CYS A 143 5.39 5.28 -14.32
N THR A 144 6.34 6.07 -13.81
CA THR A 144 7.55 5.56 -13.14
C THR A 144 7.25 4.61 -11.97
N ALA A 145 6.17 4.85 -11.22
CA ALA A 145 5.78 3.97 -10.12
C ALA A 145 5.37 2.58 -10.60
N CYS A 146 4.62 2.50 -11.70
CA CYS A 146 4.22 1.24 -12.31
C CYS A 146 5.38 0.55 -13.07
N GLN A 147 6.28 1.32 -13.70
CA GLN A 147 7.51 0.76 -14.30
C GLN A 147 8.34 0.00 -13.27
N LYS A 148 8.52 0.57 -12.07
CA LYS A 148 9.19 -0.10 -10.94
C LYS A 148 8.44 -1.35 -10.49
N LEU A 149 7.11 -1.32 -10.52
CA LEU A 149 6.29 -2.49 -10.17
C LEU A 149 6.50 -3.65 -11.16
N ASN A 150 6.73 -3.40 -12.45
CA ASN A 150 7.08 -4.46 -13.41
C ASN A 150 8.33 -5.23 -12.98
N GLN A 151 9.38 -4.50 -12.56
CA GLN A 151 10.66 -5.08 -12.09
C GLN A 151 10.48 -5.85 -10.78
N GLN A 152 9.73 -5.27 -9.84
CA GLN A 152 9.47 -5.92 -8.55
C GLN A 152 8.62 -7.19 -8.73
N ARG A 153 7.70 -7.21 -9.71
CA ARG A 153 6.87 -8.37 -10.00
C ARG A 153 7.68 -9.56 -10.49
N SER A 154 8.65 -9.37 -11.39
CA SER A 154 9.46 -10.48 -11.91
C SER A 154 10.35 -11.12 -10.85
N GLY A 155 10.92 -10.32 -9.94
CA GLY A 155 11.84 -10.82 -8.91
C GLY A 155 11.20 -11.18 -7.58
N ARG A 156 10.30 -10.35 -7.05
CA ARG A 156 9.83 -10.40 -5.66
C ARG A 156 8.37 -10.82 -5.51
N TYR A 157 7.48 -10.36 -6.39
CA TYR A 157 6.03 -10.60 -6.24
C TYR A 157 5.50 -11.73 -7.12
N ASN A 158 6.37 -12.49 -7.79
CA ASN A 158 5.95 -13.52 -8.74
C ASN A 158 5.00 -14.55 -8.10
N GLN A 159 5.26 -14.92 -6.85
CA GLN A 159 4.46 -15.94 -6.14
C GLN A 159 3.05 -15.44 -5.75
N ILE A 160 2.91 -14.13 -5.48
CA ILE A 160 1.62 -13.49 -5.20
C ILE A 160 0.76 -13.47 -6.47
N TRP A 161 1.41 -13.28 -7.62
CA TRP A 161 0.77 -13.22 -8.92
C TRP A 161 0.28 -14.58 -9.42
N THR A 162 1.06 -15.65 -9.20
CA THR A 162 0.76 -16.98 -9.71
C THR A 162 -0.22 -17.76 -8.83
N GLY A 163 -0.22 -17.50 -7.52
CA GLY A 163 -0.88 -18.33 -6.49
C GLY A 163 -2.25 -17.87 -5.99
N MET A 164 -2.90 -16.88 -6.63
CA MET A 164 -4.28 -16.44 -6.31
C MET A 164 -5.23 -16.70 -7.46
#